data_AF-A0A1J3HMC5-F1
#
_entry.id   AF-A0A1J3HMC5-F1
#
_cell.length_a   1.000
_cell.length_b   1.000
_cell.length_c   1.000
_cell.angle_alpha   90.00
_cell.angle_beta   90.00
_cell.angle_gamma   90.00
#
_symmetry.space_group_name_H-M   'P 1'
#
loop_
_entity.id
_entity.type
_entity.pdbx_description
1 polymer ?
#
loop_
_entity_poly.entity_id
_entity_poly.type
_entity_poly.pdbx_seq_one_letter_code
_entity_poly.pdbx_strand_id
1 'polypeptide(L)'
;VFAPCGETGFFTPKSKYDTNRRLLLSSLASNVSAQGGFYNASVGEKSDRVYALGMCIQGADPKVCSNCIDLASKELIEKCPNQTEG
;
A
#
# COMPACT_ATOMS: atom_id res chain seq x y z
N VAL A 1 -5.47 -10.71 -5.21
CA VAL A 1 -4.36 -11.06 -4.29
C VAL A 1 -4.98 -11.04 -2.91
N PHE A 2 -5.00 -12.16 -2.19
CA PHE A 2 -5.49 -12.19 -0.81
C PHE A 2 -4.27 -12.01 0.10
N ALA A 3 -4.12 -10.83 0.70
CA ALA A 3 -3.14 -10.63 1.75
C ALA A 3 -3.88 -10.70 3.10
N PRO A 4 -3.57 -11.68 3.97
CA PRO A 4 -4.11 -11.70 5.31
C PRO A 4 -3.59 -10.48 6.07
N CYS A 5 -4.46 -9.77 6.77
CA CYS A 5 -4.06 -8.70 7.66
C CYS A 5 -3.18 -9.24 8.78
N GLY A 6 -2.24 -8.43 9.27
CA GLY A 6 -1.45 -8.78 10.45
C GLY A 6 -2.33 -9.11 11.65
N GLU A 7 -1.98 -10.17 12.38
CA GLU A 7 -2.71 -10.57 13.60
C GLU A 7 -2.33 -9.72 14.81
N THR A 8 -1.23 -8.97 14.71
CA THR A 8 -0.72 -8.09 15.77
C THR A 8 -0.37 -6.72 15.20
N GLY A 9 -0.30 -5.72 16.08
CA GLY A 9 -0.03 -4.34 15.68
C GLY A 9 -1.30 -3.66 15.17
N PHE A 10 -1.85 -2.76 15.99
CA PHE A 10 -3.06 -2.03 15.67
C PHE A 10 -2.80 -0.54 15.80
N PHE A 11 -3.28 0.22 14.83
CA PHE A 11 -3.27 1.68 14.89
C PHE A 11 -4.68 2.19 15.22
N THR A 12 -4.75 3.41 15.76
CA THR A 12 -6.03 4.09 15.98
C THR A 12 -6.55 4.63 14.63
N PRO A 13 -7.76 4.27 14.17
CA PRO A 13 -8.34 4.84 12.96
C PRO A 13 -8.35 6.37 13.01
N LYS A 14 -8.12 7.02 11.86
CA LYS A 14 -7.97 8.49 11.74
C LYS A 14 -6.73 9.07 12.45
N SER A 15 -5.82 8.24 12.94
CA SER A 15 -4.50 8.70 13.39
C SER A 15 -3.66 9.23 12.22
N LYS A 16 -2.52 9.83 12.55
CA LYS A 16 -1.54 10.25 11.56
C LYS A 16 -0.96 9.05 10.81
N TYR A 17 -0.75 7.92 11.49
CA TYR A 17 -0.43 6.64 10.84
C TYR A 17 -1.48 6.24 9.77
N ASP A 18 -2.78 6.25 10.09
CA ASP A 18 -3.86 5.92 9.14
C ASP A 18 -3.84 6.85 7.91
N THR A 19 -3.64 8.15 8.16
CA THR A 19 -3.56 9.17 7.09
C THR A 19 -2.35 8.92 6.18
N ASN A 20 -1.17 8.67 6.76
CA ASN A 20 0.06 8.38 6.03
C ASN A 20 -0.07 7.08 5.21
N ARG A 21 -0.71 6.05 5.78
CA ARG A 21 -1.00 4.78 5.10
C ARG A 21 -1.89 5.00 3.89
N ARG A 22 -3.01 5.70 4.04
CA ARG A 22 -3.93 5.99 2.92
C ARG A 22 -3.24 6.80 1.83
N LEU A 23 -2.45 7.80 2.21
CA LEU A 23 -1.69 8.62 1.27
C LEU A 23 -0.70 7.75 0.46
N LEU A 24 0.10 6.93 1.16
CA LEU A 24 1.08 6.07 0.53
C LEU A 24 0.42 5.06 -0.42
N LEU A 25 -0.63 4.36 0.02
CA LEU A 25 -1.35 3.37 -0.79
C LEU A 25 -2.05 4.00 -2.01
N SER A 26 -2.54 5.23 -1.90
CA SER A 26 -3.20 5.95 -3.00
C SER A 26 -2.26 6.33 -4.14
N SER A 27 -0.97 6.50 -3.85
CA SER A 27 0.06 6.87 -4.84
C SER A 27 0.92 5.68 -5.30
N LEU A 28 0.76 4.51 -4.68
CA LEU A 28 1.60 3.35 -4.96
C LEU A 28 1.48 2.87 -6.41
N ALA A 29 0.25 2.77 -6.93
CA ALA A 29 -0.01 2.27 -8.28
C ALA A 29 0.64 3.12 -9.38
N SER A 30 0.55 4.44 -9.28
CA SER A 30 1.15 5.35 -10.27
C SER A 30 2.68 5.32 -10.19
N ASN A 31 3.25 5.28 -8.99
CA ASN A 31 4.70 5.20 -8.81
C ASN A 31 5.28 3.86 -9.31
N VAL A 32 4.62 2.73 -9.04
CA VAL A 32 5.04 1.41 -9.53
C VAL A 32 5.08 1.40 -11.07
N SER A 33 4.01 1.88 -11.71
CA SER A 33 3.97 1.95 -13.18
C SER A 33 5.02 2.91 -13.76
N ALA A 34 5.25 4.06 -13.11
CA ALA A 34 6.24 5.03 -13.54
C ALA A 34 7.69 4.52 -13.39
N GLN A 35 7.95 3.62 -12.44
CA GLN A 35 9.28 3.07 -12.15
C GLN A 35 9.51 1.67 -12.76
N GLY A 36 8.78 1.32 -13.82
CA GLY A 36 9.02 0.08 -14.56
C GLY A 36 8.55 -1.18 -13.85
N GLY A 37 7.57 -1.06 -12.94
CA GLY A 37 6.92 -2.19 -12.29
C GLY A 37 7.45 -2.53 -10.91
N PHE A 38 8.33 -1.73 -10.31
CA PHE A 38 8.77 -1.89 -8.93
C PHE A 38 8.95 -0.54 -8.26
N TYR A 39 8.43 -0.38 -7.04
CA TYR A 39 8.60 0.83 -6.25
C TYR A 39 8.52 0.55 -4.76
N ASN A 40 9.39 1.17 -3.97
CA ASN A 40 9.28 1.22 -2.51
C ASN A 40 9.19 2.66 -2.04
N ALA A 41 8.46 2.88 -0.95
CA ALA A 41 8.34 4.20 -0.35
C ALA A 41 8.03 4.11 1.13
N SER A 42 8.27 5.23 1.81
CA SER A 42 7.82 5.44 3.18
C SER A 42 7.24 6.84 3.35
N VAL A 43 6.27 6.96 4.25
CA VAL A 43 5.62 8.24 4.59
C VAL A 43 5.48 8.33 6.09
N GLY A 44 5.85 9.48 6.66
CA GLY A 44 5.74 9.75 8.09
C GLY A 44 7.03 9.52 8.88
N GLU A 45 6.94 9.82 10.17
CA GLU A 45 8.08 9.86 11.10
C GLU A 45 7.76 9.10 12.38
N LYS A 46 8.78 8.52 13.01
CA LYS A 46 8.67 7.78 14.29
C LYS A 46 7.54 6.74 14.24
N SER A 47 6.58 6.80 15.17
CA SER A 47 5.45 5.88 15.29
C SER A 47 4.42 6.01 14.17
N ASP A 48 4.44 7.10 13.39
CA ASP A 48 3.51 7.33 12.28
C ASP A 48 4.11 6.95 10.92
N ARG A 49 5.32 6.39 10.89
CA ARG A 49 5.98 6.00 9.65
C ARG A 49 5.38 4.70 9.10
N VAL A 50 4.98 4.75 7.84
CA VAL A 50 4.45 3.63 7.08
C VAL A 50 5.41 3.29 5.94
N TYR A 51 5.57 2.01 5.66
CA TYR A 51 6.38 1.50 4.55
C TYR A 51 5.46 0.77 3.57
N ALA A 52 5.75 0.88 2.27
CA ALA A 52 5.06 0.13 1.24
C ALA A 52 6.02 -0.28 0.13
N LEU A 53 5.71 -1.42 -0.47
CA LEU A 53 6.36 -1.96 -1.65
C LEU A 53 5.27 -2.32 -2.65
N GLY A 54 5.46 -1.98 -3.91
CA GLY A 54 4.62 -2.44 -5.01
C GLY A 54 5.48 -3.09 -6.08
N MET A 55 5.02 -4.22 -6.60
CA MET A 55 5.72 -4.98 -7.63
C MET A 55 4.72 -5.54 -8.63
N CYS A 56 5.06 -5.43 -9.90
CA CYS A 56 4.32 -5.99 -11.01
C CYS A 56 5.04 -7.20 -11.59
N ILE A 57 4.26 -8.07 -12.21
CA ILE A 57 4.81 -9.21 -12.96
C ILE A 57 5.64 -8.66 -14.12
N GLN A 58 6.83 -9.23 -14.31
CA GLN A 58 7.72 -8.82 -15.39
C GLN A 58 7.03 -9.00 -16.76
N GLY A 59 7.08 -7.96 -17.59
CA GLY A 59 6.43 -7.96 -18.91
C GLY A 59 4.92 -7.70 -18.88
N ALA A 60 4.33 -7.41 -17.71
CA ALA A 60 2.95 -6.96 -17.63
C ALA A 60 2.78 -5.59 -18.30
N ASP A 61 1.63 -5.39 -18.95
CA ASP A 61 1.23 -4.09 -19.47
C ASP A 61 1.18 -3.05 -18.32
N PRO A 62 1.73 -1.83 -18.50
CA PRO A 62 1.79 -0.83 -17.43
C PRO A 62 0.44 -0.46 -16.82
N LYS A 63 -0.64 -0.48 -17.62
CA LYS A 63 -2.00 -0.18 -17.16
C LYS A 63 -2.57 -1.36 -16.37
N VAL A 64 -2.34 -2.58 -16.82
CA VAL A 64 -2.71 -3.79 -16.06
C VAL A 64 -1.99 -3.84 -14.71
N CYS A 65 -0.69 -3.55 -14.71
CA CYS A 65 0.14 -3.40 -13.52
C CYS A 65 -0.44 -2.34 -12.56
N SER A 66 -0.70 -1.12 -13.05
CA SER A 66 -1.25 -0.04 -12.25
C SER A 66 -2.59 -0.41 -11.61
N ASN A 67 -3.51 -0.96 -12.42
CA ASN A 67 -4.82 -1.38 -11.96
C ASN A 67 -4.73 -2.46 -10.88
N CYS A 68 -3.82 -3.43 -11.02
CA CYS A 68 -3.62 -4.48 -10.03
C CYS A 68 -3.18 -3.91 -8.68
N ILE A 69 -2.21 -2.98 -8.69
CA ILE A 69 -1.72 -2.33 -7.47
C ILE A 69 -2.80 -1.45 -6.84
N ASP A 70 -3.56 -0.68 -7.63
CA ASP A 70 -4.65 0.16 -7.12
C ASP A 70 -5.75 -0.67 -6.46
N LEU A 71 -6.13 -1.79 -7.08
CA LEU A 71 -7.14 -2.71 -6.54
C LEU A 71 -6.65 -3.34 -5.24
N ALA A 72 -5.40 -3.81 -5.20
CA ALA A 72 -4.79 -4.35 -3.97
C ALA A 72 -4.70 -3.31 -2.84
N SER A 73 -4.30 -2.07 -3.14
CA SER A 73 -4.26 -0.96 -2.19
C SER A 73 -5.64 -0.68 -1.58
N LYS A 74 -6.69 -0.69 -2.39
CA LYS A 74 -8.09 -0.50 -1.93
C LYS A 74 -8.56 -1.66 -1.07
N GLU A 75 -8.35 -2.89 -1.52
CA GLU A 75 -8.71 -4.09 -0.75
C GLU A 75 -7.99 -4.13 0.60
N LEU A 76 -6.73 -3.71 0.66
CA LEU A 76 -5.96 -3.63 1.91
C LEU A 76 -6.60 -2.64 2.90
N ILE A 77 -7.05 -1.47 2.43
CA ILE A 77 -7.72 -0.47 3.27
C ILE A 77 -9.05 -1.00 3.81
N GLU A 78 -9.80 -1.73 2.98
CA GLU A 78 -11.12 -2.26 3.33
C GLU A 78 -11.05 -3.49 4.25
N LYS A 79 -10.17 -4.45 3.95
CA LYS A 79 -10.04 -5.70 4.69
C LYS A 79 -9.23 -5.56 5.97
N CYS A 80 -8.27 -4.64 5.99
CA CYS A 80 -7.41 -4.36 7.14
C CYS A 80 -7.66 -2.94 7.66
N PRO A 81 -8.75 -2.72 8.41
CA PRO A 81 -9.19 -1.38 8.80
C PRO A 81 -8.26 -0.72 9.83
N ASN A 82 -7.59 -1.50 10.68
CA ASN A 82 -6.77 -0.98 11.77
C ASN A 82 -5.48 -1.77 12.05
N GLN A 83 -5.15 -2.77 11.22
CA GLN A 83 -3.92 -3.55 11.32
C GLN A 83 -2.76 -2.77 10.69
N THR A 84 -1.60 -2.77 11.34
CA THR A 84 -0.41 -2.08 10.83
C THR A 84 0.26 -2.81 9.66
N GLU A 85 -0.12 -4.07 9.42
CA GLU A 85 0.43 -4.93 8.36
C GLU A 85 -0.69 -5.57 7.54
N GLY A 86 -0.44 -5.79 6.25
CA GLY A 86 -1.30 -6.51 5.30
C GLY A 86 -0.77 -6.41 3.88
#